data_AF-A0A8J1VMZ6-F1
#
_entry.id   AF-A0A8J1VMZ6-F1
#
_cell.length_a   1.000
_cell.length_b   1.000
_cell.length_c   1.000
_cell.angle_alpha   90.00
_cell.angle_beta   90.00
_cell.angle_gamma   90.00
#
_symmetry.space_group_name_H-M   'P 1'
#
loop_
_entity.id
_entity.type
_entity.pdbx_description
1 polymer ?
#
loop_
_entity_poly.entity_id
_entity_poly.type
_entity_poly.pdbx_seq_one_letter_code
_entity_poly.pdbx_strand_id
1 'polypeptide(L)'
;MLAENWTESNTLLGTIGPHYFIHYKGWKQTWDEWVPEPRLLKLNEAGFAKRRQLFETQTKKNRPVAMGLPGSPSTGAKGKDKAGKKGEGSRKRARDSGVDNELDYQKRPEVKIVIPDTLKLQLVDDWENVTKNNQLVTLPRKPNVRELLEEYRQYVHNTKKSQDRTARATALLSEIISGITLYFDKALGNNLLYRFERAQYVEQKRASSDKAMSEIYGAEHLLRLFVNFGPFIAYTNIDTDSLNILREYINDVMKWMIKEQKRLFVKEYETTTTHYQNLSRT
;
A
#
# COMPACT_ATOMS: atom_id res chain seq x y z
N MET A 1 23.08 -16.86 -17.69
CA MET A 1 23.35 -16.84 -16.24
C MET A 1 24.57 -15.96 -16.04
N LEU A 2 24.45 -14.89 -15.26
CA LEU A 2 25.62 -14.15 -14.78
C LEU A 2 26.16 -14.92 -13.56
N ALA A 3 27.48 -15.04 -13.45
CA ALA A 3 28.13 -15.72 -12.35
C ALA A 3 29.33 -14.89 -11.90
N GLU A 4 29.48 -14.72 -10.59
CA GLU A 4 30.56 -13.96 -9.98
C GLU A 4 31.14 -14.74 -8.80
N ASN A 5 32.45 -14.63 -8.60
CA ASN A 5 33.12 -15.17 -7.43
C ASN A 5 33.26 -14.08 -6.38
N TRP A 6 32.59 -14.25 -5.26
CA TRP A 6 32.60 -13.28 -4.17
C TRP A 6 33.67 -13.64 -3.15
N THR A 7 34.48 -12.65 -2.77
CA THR A 7 35.54 -12.74 -1.75
C THR A 7 35.08 -12.03 -0.46
N GLU A 8 35.85 -12.18 0.63
CA GLU A 8 35.60 -11.48 1.92
C GLU A 8 35.46 -9.95 1.78
N SER A 9 36.10 -9.37 0.75
CA SER A 9 36.08 -7.94 0.46
C SER A 9 34.88 -7.46 -0.36
N ASN A 10 34.08 -8.35 -0.97
CA ASN A 10 33.03 -7.99 -1.94
C ASN A 10 31.68 -8.71 -1.67
N THR A 11 31.49 -9.32 -0.51
CA THR A 11 30.27 -10.09 -0.24
C THR A 11 29.10 -9.19 0.21
N LEU A 12 27.98 -9.24 -0.51
CA LEU A 12 26.73 -8.57 -0.14
C LEU A 12 25.81 -9.45 0.73
N LEU A 13 26.01 -10.77 0.73
CA LEU A 13 25.16 -11.76 1.41
C LEU A 13 25.87 -12.50 2.55
N GLY A 14 27.12 -12.13 2.88
CA GLY A 14 27.91 -12.79 3.91
C GLY A 14 28.41 -14.19 3.53
N THR A 15 28.19 -14.60 2.28
CA THR A 15 28.67 -15.86 1.70
C THR A 15 29.80 -15.60 0.71
N ILE A 16 30.80 -16.48 0.71
CA ILE A 16 32.01 -16.41 -0.12
C ILE A 16 31.95 -17.55 -1.13
N GLY A 17 32.50 -17.35 -2.34
CA GLY A 17 32.52 -18.34 -3.41
C GLY A 17 31.59 -17.98 -4.59
N PRO A 18 31.26 -18.96 -5.45
CA PRO A 18 30.51 -18.71 -6.68
C PRO A 18 29.04 -18.37 -6.39
N HIS A 19 28.62 -17.20 -6.86
CA HIS A 19 27.25 -16.72 -6.84
C HIS A 19 26.72 -16.60 -8.26
N TYR A 20 25.43 -16.87 -8.43
CA TYR A 20 24.76 -16.90 -9.72
C TYR A 20 23.55 -15.97 -9.67
N PHE A 21 23.40 -15.12 -10.69
CA PHE A 21 22.24 -14.24 -10.82
C PHE A 21 21.10 -15.02 -11.47
N ILE A 22 19.99 -15.16 -10.74
CA ILE A 22 18.84 -15.95 -11.16
C ILE A 22 17.66 -15.03 -11.43
N HIS A 23 17.06 -15.20 -12.61
CA HIS A 23 15.74 -14.70 -12.93
C HIS A 23 14.71 -15.83 -12.81
N TYR A 24 13.66 -15.60 -12.03
CA TYR A 24 12.58 -16.58 -11.86
C TYR A 24 11.57 -16.47 -13.00
N LYS A 25 11.41 -17.54 -13.78
CA LYS A 25 10.48 -17.56 -14.93
C LYS A 25 9.05 -17.21 -14.48
N GLY A 26 8.51 -16.12 -15.01
CA GLY A 26 7.16 -15.62 -14.70
C GLY A 26 7.10 -14.58 -13.56
N TRP A 27 8.25 -14.17 -13.02
CA TRP A 27 8.36 -13.14 -11.99
C TRP A 27 8.90 -11.83 -12.59
N LYS A 28 8.64 -10.69 -11.94
CA LYS A 28 9.20 -9.39 -12.36
C LYS A 28 10.70 -9.36 -12.05
N GLN A 29 11.49 -8.64 -12.86
CA GLN A 29 12.96 -8.52 -12.69
C GLN A 29 13.40 -7.98 -11.31
N THR A 30 12.52 -7.28 -10.59
CA THR A 30 12.79 -6.81 -9.21
C THR A 30 13.01 -7.96 -8.21
N TRP A 31 12.68 -9.20 -8.59
CA TRP A 31 12.88 -10.41 -7.78
C TRP A 31 14.13 -11.20 -8.18
N ASP A 32 14.92 -10.68 -9.11
CA ASP A 32 16.15 -11.33 -9.53
C ASP A 32 17.19 -11.18 -8.40
N GLU A 33 17.86 -12.27 -8.07
CA GLU A 33 18.78 -12.30 -6.93
C GLU A 33 20.07 -13.06 -7.26
N TRP A 34 21.14 -12.69 -6.56
CA TRP A 34 22.36 -13.46 -6.50
C TRP A 34 22.23 -14.56 -5.46
N VAL A 35 22.41 -15.81 -5.86
CA VAL A 35 22.36 -16.95 -4.94
C VAL A 35 23.67 -17.75 -4.94
N PRO A 36 24.10 -18.29 -3.79
CA PRO A 36 25.27 -19.15 -3.72
C PRO A 36 24.96 -20.55 -4.29
N GLU A 37 26.00 -21.27 -4.73
CA GLU A 37 25.88 -22.61 -5.33
C GLU A 37 24.99 -23.62 -4.55
N PRO A 38 24.98 -23.67 -3.20
CA PRO A 38 24.12 -24.61 -2.46
C PRO A 38 22.61 -24.41 -2.65
N ARG A 39 22.18 -23.21 -3.09
CA ARG A 39 20.76 -22.95 -3.43
C ARG A 39 20.38 -23.45 -4.82
N LEU A 40 21.35 -23.82 -5.65
CA LEU A 40 21.12 -24.35 -6.98
C LEU A 40 20.99 -25.86 -6.93
N LEU A 41 19.89 -26.38 -7.47
CA LEU A 41 19.79 -27.80 -7.77
C LEU A 41 20.44 -28.08 -9.12
N LYS A 42 21.39 -29.03 -9.12
CA LYS A 42 21.99 -29.57 -10.35
C LYS A 42 20.90 -30.20 -11.22
N LEU A 43 21.08 -30.11 -12.53
CA LEU A 43 20.23 -30.75 -13.54
C LEU A 43 20.46 -32.27 -13.58
N ASN A 44 20.16 -32.95 -12.49
CA ASN A 44 20.18 -34.40 -12.36
C ASN A 44 18.78 -34.95 -12.10
N GLU A 45 18.63 -36.26 -12.17
CA GLU A 45 17.34 -36.95 -12.00
C GLU A 45 16.65 -36.62 -10.67
N ALA A 46 17.44 -36.47 -9.59
CA ALA A 46 16.97 -36.05 -8.27
C ALA A 46 16.40 -34.61 -8.28
N GLY A 47 17.03 -33.67 -8.99
CA GLY A 47 16.52 -32.30 -9.17
C GLY A 47 15.20 -32.26 -9.93
N PHE A 48 15.07 -33.07 -10.99
CA PHE A 48 13.81 -33.20 -11.75
C PHE A 48 12.69 -33.85 -10.94
N ALA A 49 13.00 -34.85 -10.11
CA ALA A 49 12.05 -35.47 -9.19
C ALA A 49 11.54 -34.44 -8.17
N LYS A 50 12.44 -33.66 -7.56
CA LYS A 50 12.08 -32.62 -6.59
C LYS A 50 11.23 -31.52 -7.23
N ARG A 51 11.54 -31.10 -8.46
CA ARG A 51 10.71 -30.15 -9.23
C ARG A 51 9.30 -30.71 -9.48
N ARG A 52 9.18 -31.97 -9.90
CA ARG A 52 7.86 -32.62 -10.11
C ARG A 52 7.05 -32.70 -8.82
N GLN A 53 7.67 -33.10 -7.71
CA GLN A 53 7.02 -33.20 -6.41
C GLN A 53 6.49 -31.83 -5.93
N LEU A 54 7.29 -30.76 -6.09
CA LEU A 54 6.87 -29.40 -5.72
C LEU A 54 5.68 -28.93 -6.58
N PHE A 55 5.69 -29.24 -7.88
CA PHE A 55 4.61 -28.89 -8.80
C PHE A 55 3.31 -29.67 -8.51
N GLU A 56 3.41 -30.97 -8.21
CA GLU A 56 2.25 -31.78 -7.78
C GLU A 56 1.67 -31.30 -6.44
N THR A 57 2.53 -30.90 -5.51
CA THR A 57 2.10 -30.38 -4.20
C THR A 57 1.35 -29.05 -4.35
N GLN A 58 1.82 -28.16 -5.24
CA GLN A 58 1.13 -26.89 -5.51
C GLN A 58 -0.20 -27.09 -6.25
N THR A 59 -0.27 -28.01 -7.21
CA THR A 59 -1.50 -28.27 -7.97
C THR A 59 -2.58 -28.97 -7.13
N LYS A 60 -2.20 -29.81 -6.16
CA LYS A 60 -3.15 -30.41 -5.20
C LYS A 60 -3.74 -29.39 -4.22
N LYS A 61 -3.01 -28.34 -3.86
CA LYS A 61 -3.51 -27.25 -2.99
C LYS A 61 -4.49 -26.29 -3.68
N ASN A 62 -4.52 -26.27 -5.01
CA ASN A 62 -5.30 -25.30 -5.80
C ASN A 62 -6.55 -25.87 -6.49
N ARG A 63 -7.03 -27.08 -6.13
CA ARG A 63 -8.31 -27.59 -6.66
C ARG A 63 -9.49 -27.03 -5.85
N PRO A 64 -10.45 -26.32 -6.48
CA PRO A 64 -11.74 -26.04 -5.86
C PRO A 64 -12.58 -27.33 -5.83
N VAL A 65 -13.23 -27.61 -4.69
CA VAL A 65 -14.17 -28.72 -4.53
C VAL A 65 -15.45 -28.37 -5.29
N ALA A 66 -15.59 -28.87 -6.51
CA ALA A 66 -16.83 -28.76 -7.27
C ALA A 66 -17.85 -29.78 -6.74
N MET A 67 -19.04 -29.27 -6.41
CA MET A 67 -20.27 -30.00 -6.10
C MET A 67 -20.62 -31.03 -7.18
N GLY A 68 -21.00 -32.23 -6.75
CA GLY A 68 -21.69 -33.24 -7.57
C GLY A 68 -22.82 -33.90 -6.77
N LEU A 69 -24.05 -33.71 -7.24
CA LEU A 69 -25.31 -34.33 -6.81
C LEU A 69 -25.43 -35.80 -7.34
N PRO A 70 -26.44 -36.60 -6.94
CA PRO A 70 -26.23 -37.94 -6.36
C PRO A 70 -26.54 -39.11 -7.31
N GLY A 71 -25.94 -40.28 -7.02
CA GLY A 71 -26.27 -41.58 -7.62
C GLY A 71 -25.86 -42.74 -6.69
N SER A 72 -26.85 -43.52 -6.27
CA SER A 72 -26.84 -44.66 -5.32
C SER A 72 -26.23 -45.97 -5.92
N PRO A 73 -26.34 -47.17 -5.29
CA PRO A 73 -26.24 -47.61 -3.88
C PRO A 73 -25.37 -48.90 -3.69
N SER A 74 -24.86 -49.15 -2.47
CA SER A 74 -24.56 -50.48 -1.86
C SER A 74 -23.55 -50.27 -0.72
N THR A 75 -23.53 -50.87 0.46
CA THR A 75 -24.20 -52.03 1.08
C THR A 75 -23.75 -52.04 2.56
N GLY A 76 -24.60 -52.52 3.48
CA GLY A 76 -24.11 -53.32 4.60
C GLY A 76 -24.04 -52.73 6.02
N ALA A 77 -25.02 -53.15 6.83
CA ALA A 77 -24.87 -53.70 8.19
C ALA A 77 -24.65 -52.79 9.42
N LYS A 78 -25.77 -52.66 10.17
CA LYS A 78 -25.96 -52.78 11.63
C LYS A 78 -24.73 -53.02 12.54
N GLY A 79 -24.71 -52.33 13.68
CA GLY A 79 -24.03 -52.81 14.90
C GLY A 79 -24.08 -51.80 16.04
N LYS A 80 -24.56 -52.23 17.21
CA LYS A 80 -24.89 -51.44 18.40
C LYS A 80 -23.83 -51.64 19.50
N ASP A 81 -23.81 -50.70 20.45
CA ASP A 81 -23.37 -50.80 21.87
C ASP A 81 -21.96 -50.36 22.33
N LYS A 82 -22.03 -49.30 23.17
CA LYS A 82 -21.40 -49.01 24.48
C LYS A 82 -19.89 -49.20 24.79
N ALA A 83 -19.35 -48.06 25.27
CA ALA A 83 -18.53 -47.84 26.48
C ALA A 83 -17.01 -48.11 26.46
N GLY A 84 -16.22 -47.10 26.89
CA GLY A 84 -14.86 -47.31 27.42
C GLY A 84 -13.82 -46.20 27.23
N LYS A 85 -13.84 -45.18 28.10
CA LYS A 85 -12.72 -44.47 28.77
C LYS A 85 -11.31 -44.31 28.11
N LYS A 86 -10.89 -43.03 28.07
CA LYS A 86 -9.55 -42.42 28.38
C LYS A 86 -8.36 -42.54 27.41
N GLY A 87 -7.70 -41.39 27.19
CA GLY A 87 -6.35 -41.21 26.61
C GLY A 87 -6.30 -39.99 25.68
N GLU A 88 -6.19 -38.77 26.19
CA GLU A 88 -4.93 -38.00 26.26
C GLU A 88 -4.46 -37.45 24.89
N GLY A 89 -4.50 -36.12 24.72
CA GLY A 89 -4.15 -35.48 23.44
C GLY A 89 -4.32 -33.96 23.44
N SER A 90 -3.50 -33.30 24.25
CA SER A 90 -3.13 -31.88 24.23
C SER A 90 -3.66 -31.05 23.04
N ARG A 91 -4.72 -30.25 23.27
CA ARG A 91 -5.03 -29.09 22.41
C ARG A 91 -3.94 -28.03 22.63
N LYS A 92 -2.82 -28.18 21.93
CA LYS A 92 -1.86 -27.09 21.72
C LYS A 92 -2.63 -25.95 21.06
N ARG A 93 -2.89 -24.90 21.84
CA ARG A 93 -3.22 -23.56 21.36
C ARG A 93 -2.07 -23.14 20.45
N ALA A 94 -2.24 -23.31 19.14
CA ALA A 94 -1.36 -22.72 18.15
C ALA A 94 -1.50 -21.22 18.31
N ARG A 95 -0.46 -20.63 18.89
CA ARG A 95 -0.21 -19.21 18.98
C ARG A 95 -0.29 -18.67 17.55
N ASP A 96 -1.28 -17.84 17.31
CA ASP A 96 -1.46 -17.04 16.12
C ASP A 96 -0.19 -16.19 15.92
N SER A 97 0.75 -16.74 15.16
CA SER A 97 1.89 -15.99 14.62
C SER A 97 1.47 -15.57 13.22
N GLY A 98 0.67 -14.51 13.17
CA GLY A 98 0.26 -13.80 11.95
C GLY A 98 1.46 -13.20 11.24
N VAL A 99 2.25 -14.05 10.59
CA VAL A 99 3.06 -13.65 9.45
C VAL A 99 2.24 -14.05 8.23
N ASP A 100 1.25 -13.22 7.91
CA ASP A 100 0.51 -13.31 6.66
C ASP A 100 1.54 -13.31 5.51
N ASN A 101 1.46 -14.30 4.62
CA ASN A 101 2.34 -14.36 3.46
C ASN A 101 2.03 -13.19 2.52
N GLU A 102 3.05 -12.56 1.94
CA GLU A 102 2.95 -11.50 0.91
C GLU A 102 1.96 -11.86 -0.22
N LEU A 103 1.83 -13.16 -0.50
CA LEU A 103 0.92 -13.75 -1.50
C LEU A 103 -0.58 -13.68 -1.14
N ASP A 104 -0.95 -13.68 0.15
CA ASP A 104 -2.36 -13.51 0.54
C ASP A 104 -2.80 -12.03 0.48
N TYR A 105 -1.85 -11.09 0.55
CA TYR A 105 -2.13 -9.66 0.37
C TYR A 105 -2.45 -9.31 -1.09
N GLN A 106 -1.85 -9.98 -2.07
CA GLN A 106 -2.16 -9.80 -3.50
C GLN A 106 -3.55 -10.31 -3.92
N LYS A 107 -4.23 -11.08 -3.06
CA LYS A 107 -5.62 -11.52 -3.26
C LYS A 107 -6.64 -10.58 -2.65
N ARG A 108 -6.21 -9.62 -1.82
CA ARG A 108 -7.14 -8.65 -1.22
C ARG A 108 -7.64 -7.72 -2.32
N PRO A 109 -8.93 -7.37 -2.33
CA PRO A 109 -9.50 -6.50 -3.36
C PRO A 109 -8.73 -5.18 -3.40
N GLU A 110 -8.06 -4.90 -4.51
CA GLU A 110 -7.37 -3.64 -4.74
C GLU A 110 -8.41 -2.53 -4.92
N VAL A 111 -8.39 -1.55 -4.03
CA VAL A 111 -9.36 -0.46 -4.04
C VAL A 111 -8.83 0.64 -4.93
N LYS A 112 -9.37 0.72 -6.13
CA LYS A 112 -9.01 1.78 -7.07
C LYS A 112 -9.86 3.01 -6.80
N ILE A 113 -9.23 4.03 -6.21
CA ILE A 113 -9.80 5.37 -6.18
C ILE A 113 -9.65 5.97 -7.57
N VAL A 114 -10.77 6.36 -8.16
CA VAL A 114 -10.79 6.94 -9.51
C VAL A 114 -10.62 8.45 -9.37
N ILE A 115 -9.44 8.94 -9.75
CA ILE A 115 -9.16 10.38 -9.76
C ILE A 115 -9.87 11.02 -10.97
N PRO A 116 -10.66 12.10 -10.76
CA PRO A 116 -11.25 12.85 -11.87
C PRO A 116 -10.22 13.48 -12.81
N ASP A 117 -10.53 13.60 -14.10
CA ASP A 117 -9.56 14.04 -15.12
C ASP A 117 -9.02 15.45 -14.87
N THR A 118 -9.84 16.37 -14.34
CA THR A 118 -9.40 17.71 -13.94
C THR A 118 -8.28 17.67 -12.89
N LEU A 119 -8.37 16.75 -11.94
CA LEU A 119 -7.34 16.57 -10.91
C LEU A 119 -6.16 15.74 -11.42
N LYS A 120 -6.35 14.88 -12.43
CA LYS A 120 -5.22 14.24 -13.11
C LYS A 120 -4.35 15.26 -13.83
N LEU A 121 -4.97 16.24 -14.52
CA LEU A 121 -4.23 17.33 -15.15
C LEU A 121 -3.42 18.11 -14.10
N GLN A 122 -4.05 18.44 -12.97
CA GLN A 122 -3.36 19.08 -11.84
C GLN A 122 -2.16 18.28 -11.33
N LEU A 123 -2.25 16.95 -11.28
CA LEU A 123 -1.15 16.06 -10.87
C LEU A 123 -0.03 16.00 -11.91
N VAL A 124 -0.37 16.06 -13.21
CA VAL A 124 0.62 16.12 -14.28
C VAL A 124 1.38 17.44 -14.20
N ASP A 125 0.68 18.57 -14.05
CA ASP A 125 1.29 19.90 -13.92
C ASP A 125 2.18 19.98 -12.67
N ASP A 126 1.70 19.47 -11.53
CA ASP A 126 2.47 19.39 -10.28
C ASP A 126 3.74 18.55 -10.46
N TRP A 127 3.65 17.39 -11.11
CA TRP A 127 4.81 16.56 -11.41
C TRP A 127 5.82 17.27 -12.33
N GLU A 128 5.37 17.96 -13.38
CA GLU A 128 6.25 18.70 -14.29
C GLU A 128 6.95 19.85 -13.57
N ASN A 129 6.23 20.62 -12.76
CA ASN A 129 6.79 21.74 -12.00
C ASN A 129 7.90 21.28 -11.04
N VAL A 130 7.67 20.18 -10.31
CA VAL A 130 8.65 19.70 -9.34
C VAL A 130 9.80 18.95 -10.01
N THR A 131 9.52 18.06 -10.97
CA THR A 131 10.54 17.13 -11.47
C THR A 131 11.27 17.59 -12.72
N LYS A 132 10.65 18.43 -13.56
CA LYS A 132 11.28 18.98 -14.77
C LYS A 132 11.73 20.42 -14.59
N ASN A 133 10.87 21.25 -13.98
CA ASN A 133 11.13 22.69 -13.88
C ASN A 133 11.94 23.07 -12.63
N ASN A 134 12.25 22.11 -11.75
CA ASN A 134 12.97 22.33 -10.49
C ASN A 134 12.32 23.42 -9.61
N GLN A 135 10.99 23.43 -9.57
CA GLN A 135 10.21 24.36 -8.77
C GLN A 135 9.63 23.65 -7.55
N LEU A 136 9.30 24.43 -6.52
CA LEU A 136 8.71 23.90 -5.29
C LEU A 136 7.45 24.68 -4.91
N VAL A 137 6.55 23.96 -4.27
CA VAL A 137 5.43 24.57 -3.57
C VAL A 137 5.98 25.37 -2.38
N THR A 138 5.47 26.59 -2.21
CA THR A 138 5.85 27.47 -1.09
C THR A 138 5.34 26.90 0.23
N LEU A 139 6.21 26.74 1.22
CA LEU A 139 5.84 26.24 2.55
C LEU A 139 6.14 27.31 3.63
N PRO A 140 5.30 27.48 4.65
CA PRO A 140 4.05 26.75 4.93
C PRO A 140 2.91 27.15 3.99
N ARG A 141 2.08 26.16 3.59
CA ARG A 141 0.92 26.39 2.72
C ARG A 141 -0.27 26.99 3.47
N LYS A 142 -1.05 27.77 2.71
CA LYS A 142 -2.34 28.33 3.13
C LYS A 142 -3.37 28.18 1.99
N PRO A 143 -4.52 27.53 2.24
CA PRO A 143 -4.80 26.70 3.42
C PRO A 143 -3.86 25.48 3.49
N ASN A 144 -3.50 25.03 4.69
CA ASN A 144 -2.81 23.75 4.88
C ASN A 144 -3.80 22.56 4.86
N VAL A 145 -3.32 21.32 4.85
CA VAL A 145 -4.17 20.11 4.79
C VAL A 145 -5.18 20.06 5.95
N ARG A 146 -4.75 20.40 7.17
CA ARG A 146 -5.64 20.40 8.34
C ARG A 146 -6.79 21.40 8.16
N GLU A 147 -6.46 22.63 7.78
CA GLU A 147 -7.43 23.70 7.50
C GLU A 147 -8.37 23.31 6.35
N LEU A 148 -7.82 22.76 5.28
CA LEU A 148 -8.56 22.33 4.09
C LEU A 148 -9.60 21.26 4.43
N LEU A 149 -9.22 20.24 5.20
CA LEU A 149 -10.15 19.18 5.60
C LEU A 149 -11.23 19.70 6.56
N GLU A 150 -10.91 20.66 7.42
CA GLU A 150 -11.90 21.32 8.27
C GLU A 150 -12.84 22.22 7.47
N GLU A 151 -12.33 22.96 6.47
CA GLU A 151 -13.16 23.72 5.52
C GLU A 151 -14.11 22.77 4.76
N TYR A 152 -13.64 21.61 4.32
CA TYR A 152 -14.48 20.58 3.71
C TYR A 152 -15.56 20.09 4.68
N ARG A 153 -15.22 19.84 5.95
CA ARG A 153 -16.19 19.46 6.98
C ARG A 153 -17.31 20.48 7.11
N GLN A 154 -16.96 21.76 7.17
CA GLN A 154 -17.91 22.87 7.23
C GLN A 154 -18.76 22.98 5.96
N TYR A 155 -18.13 22.79 4.79
CA TYR A 155 -18.83 22.74 3.50
C TYR A 155 -19.91 21.65 3.47
N VAL A 156 -19.60 20.44 3.92
CA VAL A 156 -20.56 19.33 3.99
C VAL A 156 -21.70 19.67 4.95
N HIS A 157 -21.38 20.22 6.12
CA HIS A 157 -22.37 20.63 7.12
C HIS A 157 -23.34 21.69 6.60
N ASN A 158 -22.85 22.64 5.79
CA ASN A 158 -23.65 23.75 5.27
C ASN A 158 -24.45 23.36 4.01
N THR A 159 -23.96 22.41 3.22
CA THR A 159 -24.54 22.07 1.91
C THR A 159 -25.56 20.92 2.00
N LYS A 160 -25.42 19.99 2.95
CA LYS A 160 -26.38 18.87 3.08
C LYS A 160 -27.67 19.31 3.80
N LYS A 161 -28.81 18.96 3.20
CA LYS A 161 -30.16 19.22 3.74
C LYS A 161 -30.28 18.61 5.16
N SER A 162 -31.06 19.26 6.03
CA SER A 162 -31.24 18.89 7.46
C SER A 162 -31.49 17.38 7.70
N GLN A 163 -32.14 16.70 6.75
CA GLN A 163 -32.49 15.28 6.82
C GLN A 163 -31.27 14.32 6.77
N ASP A 164 -30.16 14.70 6.10
CA ASP A 164 -28.91 13.91 6.06
C ASP A 164 -27.95 14.26 7.21
N ARG A 165 -28.31 15.27 8.03
CA ARG A 165 -27.49 15.79 9.13
C ARG A 165 -27.65 14.94 10.39
N THR A 166 -27.55 13.63 10.24
CA THR A 166 -27.60 12.71 11.39
C THR A 166 -26.31 12.87 12.20
N ALA A 167 -26.41 12.90 13.53
CA ALA A 167 -25.24 12.96 14.42
C ALA A 167 -24.20 11.88 14.09
N ARG A 168 -24.66 10.67 13.70
CA ARG A 168 -23.82 9.57 13.22
C ARG A 168 -23.02 9.92 11.97
N ALA A 169 -23.63 10.54 10.96
CA ALA A 169 -22.92 10.92 9.73
C ALA A 169 -21.86 12.00 9.99
N THR A 170 -22.14 12.92 10.93
CA THR A 170 -21.19 13.96 11.34
C THR A 170 -20.00 13.37 12.10
N ALA A 171 -20.25 12.42 13.02
CA ALA A 171 -19.20 11.70 13.73
C ALA A 171 -18.32 10.89 12.76
N LEU A 172 -18.94 10.16 11.84
CA LEU A 172 -18.25 9.39 10.81
C LEU A 172 -17.35 10.27 9.92
N LEU A 173 -17.85 11.42 9.47
CA LEU A 173 -17.05 12.39 8.71
C LEU A 173 -15.83 12.87 9.52
N SER A 174 -16.01 13.14 10.82
CA SER A 174 -14.93 13.56 11.70
C SER A 174 -13.86 12.47 11.87
N GLU A 175 -14.28 11.21 11.99
CA GLU A 175 -13.37 10.07 12.06
C GLU A 175 -12.58 9.89 10.76
N ILE A 176 -13.25 10.00 9.61
CA ILE A 176 -12.60 9.88 8.30
C ILE A 176 -11.58 11.01 8.09
N ILE A 177 -11.94 12.25 8.39
CA ILE A 177 -11.01 13.40 8.30
C ILE A 177 -9.81 13.21 9.22
N SER A 178 -10.04 12.75 10.45
CA SER A 178 -8.95 12.46 11.40
C SER A 178 -8.05 11.35 10.87
N GLY A 179 -8.62 10.30 10.28
CA GLY A 179 -7.89 9.21 9.65
C GLY A 179 -7.05 9.66 8.46
N ILE A 180 -7.61 10.46 7.55
CA ILE A 180 -6.89 11.02 6.39
C ILE A 180 -5.74 11.91 6.87
N THR A 181 -5.98 12.76 7.88
CA THR A 181 -4.95 13.65 8.44
C THR A 181 -3.80 12.87 9.05
N LEU A 182 -4.11 11.89 9.92
CA LEU A 182 -3.12 11.02 10.54
C LEU A 182 -2.33 10.23 9.50
N TYR A 183 -3.01 9.77 8.46
CA TYR A 183 -2.39 9.01 7.38
C TYR A 183 -1.46 9.90 6.56
N PHE A 184 -1.89 11.12 6.21
CA PHE A 184 -1.07 12.13 5.55
C PHE A 184 0.22 12.40 6.33
N ASP A 185 0.12 12.64 7.64
CA ASP A 185 1.26 12.93 8.50
C ASP A 185 2.29 11.80 8.52
N LYS A 186 1.84 10.54 8.48
CA LYS A 186 2.71 9.35 8.43
C LYS A 186 3.24 9.05 7.03
N ALA A 187 2.46 9.32 5.99
CA ALA A 187 2.77 8.94 4.63
C ALA A 187 3.64 9.98 3.90
N LEU A 188 3.54 11.26 4.27
CA LEU A 188 4.19 12.35 3.54
C LEU A 188 5.68 12.09 3.31
N GLY A 189 6.44 11.92 4.39
CA GLY A 189 7.88 11.74 4.34
C GLY A 189 8.33 10.41 3.71
N ASN A 190 7.42 9.48 3.46
CA ASN A 190 7.77 8.17 2.90
C ASN A 190 7.41 8.07 1.42
N ASN A 191 6.19 8.49 1.06
CA ASN A 191 5.57 8.07 -0.20
C ASN A 191 4.89 9.19 -1.00
N LEU A 192 4.87 10.44 -0.50
CA LEU A 192 4.13 11.54 -1.17
C LEU A 192 5.03 12.64 -1.76
N LEU A 193 6.33 12.60 -1.45
CA LEU A 193 7.30 13.58 -1.92
C LEU A 193 8.10 13.02 -3.09
N TYR A 194 8.30 13.85 -4.12
CA TYR A 194 9.27 13.56 -5.15
C TYR A 194 10.69 13.68 -4.59
N ARG A 195 11.67 13.07 -5.29
CA ARG A 195 13.09 13.12 -4.88
C ARG A 195 13.57 14.56 -4.68
N PHE A 196 13.13 15.48 -5.53
CA PHE A 196 13.53 16.88 -5.48
C PHE A 196 13.06 17.62 -4.22
N GLU A 197 11.90 17.26 -3.66
CA GLU A 197 11.32 17.91 -2.46
C GLU A 197 11.96 17.44 -1.14
N ARG A 198 12.79 16.38 -1.17
CA ARG A 198 13.33 15.74 0.04
C ARG A 198 14.15 16.71 0.90
N ALA A 199 14.93 17.59 0.27
CA ALA A 199 15.71 18.59 0.97
C ALA A 199 14.81 19.60 1.70
N GLN A 200 13.75 20.08 1.04
CA GLN A 200 12.76 20.98 1.64
C GLN A 200 12.05 20.31 2.81
N TYR A 201 11.71 19.03 2.71
CA TYR A 201 11.10 18.27 3.81
C TYR A 201 12.02 18.19 5.04
N VAL A 202 13.31 17.90 4.85
CA VAL A 202 14.28 17.83 5.96
C VAL A 202 14.42 19.20 6.63
N GLU A 203 14.46 20.28 5.85
CA GLU A 203 14.50 21.65 6.37
C GLU A 203 13.24 21.98 7.18
N GLN A 204 12.04 21.71 6.64
CA GLN A 204 10.79 21.99 7.34
C GLN A 204 10.64 21.17 8.62
N LYS A 205 11.07 19.91 8.61
CA LYS A 205 11.07 19.06 9.80
C LYS A 205 12.02 19.57 10.89
N ARG A 206 13.14 20.22 10.50
CA ARG A 206 14.07 20.86 11.44
C ARG A 206 13.54 22.20 11.95
N ALA A 207 12.96 23.01 11.07
CA ALA A 207 12.44 24.33 11.40
C ALA A 207 11.14 24.28 12.24
N SER A 208 10.34 23.23 12.06
CA SER A 208 9.06 23.05 12.73
C SER A 208 8.93 21.63 13.33
N SER A 209 9.76 21.31 14.34
CA SER A 209 9.74 20.01 15.01
C SER A 209 8.40 19.67 15.67
N ASP A 210 7.67 20.71 16.08
CA ASP A 210 6.47 20.56 16.93
C ASP A 210 5.18 20.53 16.10
N LYS A 211 5.25 20.83 14.81
CA LYS A 211 4.08 20.88 13.92
C LYS A 211 3.90 19.58 13.16
N ALA A 212 2.65 19.20 12.98
CA ALA A 212 2.31 18.09 12.10
C ALA A 212 2.55 18.49 10.63
N MET A 213 2.83 17.52 9.77
CA MET A 213 3.06 17.80 8.36
C MET A 213 1.80 18.33 7.66
N SER A 214 0.63 17.92 8.14
CA SER A 214 -0.69 18.41 7.75
C SER A 214 -0.91 19.91 8.02
N GLU A 215 -0.10 20.53 8.87
CA GLU A 215 -0.15 21.97 9.18
C GLU A 215 0.83 22.79 8.34
N ILE A 216 1.71 22.12 7.57
CA ILE A 216 2.75 22.75 6.76
C ILE A 216 2.43 22.61 5.27
N TYR A 217 1.99 21.44 4.84
CA TYR A 217 1.74 21.11 3.44
C TYR A 217 0.29 21.40 3.02
N GLY A 218 0.04 21.46 1.71
CA GLY A 218 -1.22 21.93 1.12
C GLY A 218 -1.97 20.88 0.30
N ALA A 219 -2.87 21.39 -0.56
CA ALA A 219 -3.78 20.59 -1.40
C ALA A 219 -3.03 19.72 -2.42
N GLU A 220 -1.88 20.18 -2.90
CA GLU A 220 -1.02 19.50 -3.88
C GLU A 220 -0.61 18.11 -3.35
N HIS A 221 -0.03 18.09 -2.15
CA HIS A 221 0.41 16.86 -1.49
C HIS A 221 -0.76 15.99 -1.01
N LEU A 222 -1.87 16.61 -0.60
CA LEU A 222 -3.09 15.87 -0.26
C LEU A 222 -3.66 15.15 -1.49
N LEU A 223 -3.59 15.76 -2.67
CA LEU A 223 -4.05 15.10 -3.89
C LEU A 223 -3.19 13.88 -4.23
N ARG A 224 -1.86 13.97 -4.04
CA ARG A 224 -0.96 12.82 -4.18
C ARG A 224 -1.30 11.69 -3.22
N LEU A 225 -1.77 12.03 -2.01
CA LEU A 225 -2.24 11.04 -1.06
C LEU A 225 -3.37 10.19 -1.66
N PHE A 226 -4.38 10.81 -2.27
CA PHE A 226 -5.52 10.07 -2.85
C PHE A 226 -5.13 9.15 -4.00
N VAL A 227 -4.07 9.47 -4.75
CA VAL A 227 -3.50 8.58 -5.76
C VAL A 227 -2.85 7.36 -5.11
N ASN A 228 -2.06 7.59 -4.06
CA ASN A 228 -1.31 6.55 -3.40
C ASN A 228 -2.16 5.73 -2.41
N PHE A 229 -3.38 6.17 -2.11
CA PHE A 229 -4.24 5.57 -1.10
C PHE A 229 -4.68 4.14 -1.45
N GLY A 230 -4.79 3.79 -2.73
CA GLY A 230 -5.22 2.47 -3.21
C GLY A 230 -4.36 1.31 -2.67
N PRO A 231 -3.03 1.31 -2.93
CA PRO A 231 -2.11 0.33 -2.35
C PRO A 231 -2.20 0.23 -0.82
N PHE A 232 -2.40 1.33 -0.11
CA PHE A 232 -2.40 1.32 1.36
C PHE A 232 -3.62 0.68 1.99
N ILE A 233 -4.79 0.82 1.37
CA ILE A 233 -5.99 0.16 1.89
C ILE A 233 -5.87 -1.36 1.82
N ALA A 234 -5.14 -1.90 0.83
CA ALA A 234 -4.92 -3.35 0.72
C ALA A 234 -4.20 -3.93 1.95
N TYR A 235 -3.41 -3.12 2.67
CA TYR A 235 -2.72 -3.52 3.90
C TYR A 235 -3.56 -3.36 5.18
N THR A 236 -4.75 -2.78 5.09
CA THR A 236 -5.63 -2.57 6.25
C THR A 236 -6.69 -3.68 6.36
N ASN A 237 -7.09 -4.01 7.59
CA ASN A 237 -8.16 -4.97 7.86
C ASN A 237 -9.53 -4.27 7.93
N ILE A 238 -9.92 -3.61 6.84
CA ILE A 238 -11.20 -2.89 6.71
C ILE A 238 -12.18 -3.78 5.94
N ASP A 239 -13.42 -3.88 6.42
CA ASP A 239 -14.49 -4.59 5.73
C ASP A 239 -14.94 -3.84 4.46
N THR A 240 -15.61 -4.53 3.54
CA THR A 240 -15.98 -3.96 2.23
C THR A 240 -16.97 -2.80 2.34
N ASP A 241 -17.81 -2.76 3.36
CA ASP A 241 -18.83 -1.71 3.49
C ASP A 241 -18.19 -0.42 4.00
N SER A 242 -17.39 -0.51 5.06
CA SER A 242 -16.58 0.60 5.57
C SER A 242 -15.66 1.17 4.50
N LEU A 243 -15.14 0.30 3.64
CA LEU A 243 -14.30 0.68 2.52
C LEU A 243 -15.03 1.47 1.43
N ASN A 244 -16.24 1.02 1.07
CA ASN A 244 -17.08 1.74 0.12
C ASN A 244 -17.46 3.12 0.66
N ILE A 245 -17.78 3.21 1.95
CA ILE A 245 -18.02 4.48 2.64
C ILE A 245 -16.80 5.40 2.53
N LEU A 246 -15.60 4.91 2.89
CA LEU A 246 -14.37 5.69 2.79
C LEU A 246 -14.12 6.21 1.37
N ARG A 247 -14.35 5.35 0.36
CA ARG A 247 -14.23 5.71 -1.05
C ARG A 247 -15.23 6.81 -1.44
N GLU A 248 -16.47 6.75 -0.97
CA GLU A 248 -17.47 7.78 -1.23
C GLU A 248 -17.06 9.13 -0.65
N TYR A 249 -16.55 9.17 0.58
CA TYR A 249 -16.05 10.40 1.20
C TYR A 249 -14.83 10.96 0.47
N ILE A 250 -13.86 10.12 0.08
CA ILE A 250 -12.70 10.57 -0.70
C ILE A 250 -13.15 11.17 -2.04
N ASN A 251 -14.11 10.53 -2.72
CA ASN A 251 -14.68 11.07 -3.95
C ASN A 251 -15.40 12.40 -3.72
N ASP A 252 -16.10 12.57 -2.60
CA ASP A 252 -16.79 13.82 -2.27
C ASP A 252 -15.81 14.96 -1.94
N VAL A 253 -14.71 14.66 -1.23
CA VAL A 253 -13.59 15.59 -1.03
C VAL A 253 -13.01 16.02 -2.38
N MET A 254 -12.73 15.08 -3.29
CA MET A 254 -12.21 15.40 -4.62
C MET A 254 -13.17 16.26 -5.45
N LYS A 255 -14.48 16.03 -5.36
CA LYS A 255 -15.49 16.89 -6.01
C LYS A 255 -15.46 18.31 -5.46
N TRP A 256 -15.33 18.46 -4.15
CA TRP A 256 -15.18 19.77 -3.53
C TRP A 256 -13.86 20.44 -3.94
N MET A 257 -12.75 19.69 -4.02
CA MET A 257 -11.47 20.21 -4.50
C MET A 257 -11.54 20.72 -5.94
N ILE A 258 -12.32 20.07 -6.82
CA ILE A 258 -12.56 20.56 -8.19
C ILE A 258 -13.31 21.88 -8.19
N LYS A 259 -14.33 22.02 -7.32
CA LYS A 259 -15.11 23.25 -7.20
C LYS A 259 -14.24 24.43 -6.75
N GLU A 260 -13.34 24.19 -5.80
CA GLU A 260 -12.45 25.19 -5.20
C GLU A 260 -11.04 25.19 -5.83
N GLN A 261 -10.85 24.55 -6.98
CA GLN A 261 -9.53 24.24 -7.54
C GLN A 261 -8.64 25.49 -7.66
N LYS A 262 -9.19 26.60 -8.16
CA LYS A 262 -8.46 27.85 -8.37
C LYS A 262 -7.94 28.47 -7.06
N ARG A 263 -8.55 28.14 -5.92
CA ARG A 263 -8.19 28.65 -4.59
C ARG A 263 -7.24 27.69 -3.88
N LEU A 264 -7.47 26.40 -4.01
CA LEU A 264 -6.72 25.37 -3.28
C LEU A 264 -5.33 25.13 -3.86
N PHE A 265 -5.20 25.10 -5.20
CA PHE A 265 -3.94 24.81 -5.88
C PHE A 265 -3.24 26.10 -6.30
N VAL A 266 -1.94 26.20 -5.99
CA VAL A 266 -1.13 27.35 -6.38
C VAL A 266 -0.85 27.30 -7.88
N LYS A 267 -0.97 28.45 -8.56
CA LYS A 267 -0.68 28.56 -9.99
C LYS A 267 0.83 28.56 -10.29
N GLU A 268 1.62 29.20 -9.43
CA GLU A 268 3.04 29.43 -9.65
C GLU A 268 3.86 28.82 -8.51
N TYR A 269 4.80 27.96 -8.86
CA TYR A 269 5.72 27.35 -7.92
C TYR A 269 6.99 28.21 -7.85
N GLU A 270 7.65 28.23 -6.69
CA GLU A 270 8.88 28.98 -6.51
C GLU A 270 10.03 28.28 -7.23
N THR A 271 10.76 29.05 -8.04
CA THR A 271 11.98 28.54 -8.67
C THR A 271 13.05 28.40 -7.59
N THR A 272 13.68 27.23 -7.55
CA THR A 272 14.69 26.93 -6.53
C THR A 272 16.03 27.59 -6.85
N THR A 273 16.78 27.91 -5.78
CA THR A 273 18.14 28.42 -5.91
C THR A 273 19.10 27.35 -6.44
N THR A 274 20.18 27.77 -7.10
CA THR A 274 21.24 26.85 -7.57
C THR A 274 21.81 25.99 -6.44
N HIS A 275 21.93 26.56 -5.24
CA HIS A 275 22.36 25.83 -4.04
C HIS A 275 21.41 24.67 -3.71
N TYR A 276 20.10 24.94 -3.70
CA TYR A 276 19.09 23.91 -3.43
C TYR A 276 19.13 22.80 -4.49
N GLN A 277 19.25 23.17 -5.76
CA GLN A 277 19.33 22.20 -6.86
C GLN A 277 20.53 21.26 -6.69
N ASN A 278 21.69 21.79 -6.30
CA ASN A 278 22.88 20.97 -6.04
C ASN A 278 22.67 20.02 -4.85
N LEU A 279 22.04 20.49 -3.77
CA LEU A 279 21.71 19.67 -2.61
C LEU A 279 20.75 18.53 -2.96
N SER A 280 19.77 18.78 -3.82
CA SER A 280 18.75 17.79 -4.22
C SER A 280 19.24 16.73 -5.23
N ARG A 281 20.35 16.99 -5.92
CA ARG A 281 20.97 16.07 -6.90
C ARG A 281 21.82 14.98 -6.24
N THR A 282 22.31 15.25 -5.03
CA THR A 282 23.11 14.33 -4.22
C THR A 282 22.18 13.32 -3.55
#